data_AF-A0A2W6YRR7-F1
#
_entry.id   AF-A0A2W6YRR7-F1
#
_cell.length_a   1.000
_cell.length_b   1.000
_cell.length_c   1.000
_cell.angle_alpha   90.00
_cell.angle_beta   90.00
_cell.angle_gamma   90.00
#
_symmetry.space_group_name_H-M   'P 1'
#
loop_
_entity.id
_entity.type
_entity.pdbx_description
1 polymer ?
#
loop_
_entity_poly.entity_id
_entity_poly.type
_entity_poly.pdbx_seq_one_letter_code
_entity_poly.pdbx_strand_id
1 'polypeptide(L)'
;MNNLIYFPTPKTAPAPKHDVFIVGKSYQARWVGDADLKTEYKVIARTKSFVTLEIDGRNIGKKKIFLSDCGAEYCKPEGDYSMCPILRCR
;
A
#
# COMPACT_ATOMS: atom_id res chain seq x y z
N MET A 1 35.36 41.03 20.30
CA MET A 1 33.90 40.95 19.99
C MET A 1 33.72 39.85 18.96
N ASN A 2 33.31 38.64 19.36
CA ASN A 2 33.09 37.52 18.45
C ASN A 2 31.59 37.34 18.23
N ASN A 3 31.11 37.63 17.02
CA ASN A 3 29.75 37.30 16.60
C ASN A 3 29.69 35.82 16.22
N LEU A 4 29.01 35.02 17.05
CA LEU A 4 28.59 33.67 16.70
C LEU A 4 27.43 33.77 15.69
N ILE A 5 27.67 33.27 14.48
CA ILE A 5 26.66 33.15 13.43
C ILE A 5 25.76 31.97 13.78
N TYR A 6 24.48 32.24 14.06
CA TYR A 6 23.44 31.24 14.30
C TYR A 6 22.98 30.66 12.96
N PHE A 7 23.22 29.37 12.73
CA PHE A 7 22.60 28.63 11.64
C PHE A 7 21.32 27.96 12.19
N PRO A 8 20.12 28.35 11.75
CA PRO A 8 18.90 27.65 12.14
C PRO A 8 18.97 26.22 11.62
N THR A 9 18.68 25.24 12.48
CA THR A 9 18.56 23.84 12.09
C THR A 9 17.53 23.69 10.96
N PRO A 10 17.80 22.85 9.94
CA PRO A 10 16.85 22.62 8.86
C PRO A 10 15.56 22.06 9.46
N LYS A 11 14.46 22.78 9.26
CA LYS A 11 13.10 22.37 9.62
C LYS A 11 12.85 21.01 8.96
N THR A 12 12.77 19.96 9.78
CA THR A 12 12.62 18.58 9.31
C THR A 12 11.44 18.51 8.34
N ALA A 13 11.70 18.11 7.09
CA ALA A 13 10.64 17.92 6.11
C ALA A 13 9.60 16.94 6.67
N PRO A 14 8.29 17.15 6.43
CA PRO A 14 7.28 16.20 6.88
C PRO A 14 7.61 14.82 6.29
N ALA A 15 7.60 13.80 7.14
CA ALA A 15 7.80 12.42 6.70
C ALA A 15 6.79 12.10 5.57
N PRO A 16 7.20 11.33 4.53
CA PRO A 16 6.30 10.94 3.47
C PRO A 16 5.05 10.27 4.07
N LYS A 17 3.87 10.75 3.68
CA LYS A 17 2.61 10.17 4.13
C LYS A 17 2.51 8.77 3.54
N HIS A 18 2.74 7.75 4.36
CA HIS A 18 2.60 6.36 3.95
C HIS A 18 1.11 6.03 3.84
N ASP A 19 0.64 5.82 2.61
CA ASP A 19 -0.67 5.25 2.40
C ASP A 19 -0.60 3.75 2.73
N VAL A 20 -1.45 3.30 3.66
CA VAL A 20 -1.42 1.94 4.21
C VAL A 20 -2.78 1.26 4.09
N PHE A 21 -2.79 -0.07 3.96
CA PHE A 21 -4.02 -0.86 4.03
C PHE A 21 -4.69 -0.78 5.41
N ILE A 22 -6.00 -0.58 5.44
CA ILE A 22 -6.80 -0.45 6.66
C ILE A 22 -7.71 -1.68 6.78
N VAL A 23 -7.70 -2.35 7.93
CA VAL A 23 -8.60 -3.48 8.19
C VAL A 23 -10.05 -3.02 8.15
N GLY A 24 -10.91 -3.80 7.50
CA GLY A 24 -12.32 -3.50 7.27
C GLY A 24 -12.59 -2.68 6.01
N LYS A 25 -11.56 -2.09 5.38
CA LYS A 25 -11.71 -1.29 4.16
C LYS A 25 -11.59 -2.14 2.90
N SER A 26 -12.39 -1.79 1.90
CA SER A 26 -12.32 -2.35 0.55
C SER A 26 -11.45 -1.49 -0.37
N TYR A 27 -10.74 -2.15 -1.27
CA TYR A 27 -9.85 -1.55 -2.25
C TYR A 27 -10.05 -2.20 -3.62
N GLN A 28 -9.81 -1.45 -4.69
CA GLN A 28 -9.95 -1.96 -6.05
C GLN A 28 -8.59 -2.37 -6.62
N ALA A 29 -8.47 -3.63 -7.04
CA ALA A 29 -7.35 -4.07 -7.85
C ALA A 29 -7.63 -3.80 -9.34
N ARG A 30 -6.56 -3.56 -10.09
CA ARG A 30 -6.61 -3.44 -11.55
C ARG A 30 -5.86 -4.58 -12.20
N TRP A 31 -6.39 -5.08 -13.31
CA TRP A 31 -5.79 -6.17 -14.07
C TRP A 31 -4.88 -5.62 -15.17
N VAL A 32 -3.74 -6.28 -15.39
CA VAL A 32 -2.78 -5.85 -16.40
C VAL A 32 -3.29 -6.16 -17.82
N GLY A 33 -4.05 -7.26 -17.97
CA GLY A 33 -4.62 -7.66 -19.26
C GLY A 33 -5.92 -6.96 -19.65
N ASP A 34 -6.57 -6.28 -18.70
CA ASP A 34 -7.83 -5.57 -18.93
C ASP A 34 -7.92 -4.37 -17.97
N ALA A 35 -7.82 -3.17 -18.53
CA ALA A 35 -7.79 -1.92 -17.74
C ALA A 35 -9.17 -1.54 -17.17
N ASP A 36 -10.25 -2.03 -17.78
CA ASP A 36 -11.62 -1.76 -17.35
C ASP A 36 -12.08 -2.74 -16.27
N LEU A 37 -11.49 -3.94 -16.24
CA LEU A 37 -11.72 -4.91 -15.18
C LEU A 37 -11.16 -4.41 -13.84
N LYS A 38 -12.07 -4.21 -12.90
CA LYS A 38 -11.76 -3.84 -11.51
C LYS A 38 -12.37 -4.87 -10.58
N THR A 39 -11.56 -5.35 -9.64
CA THR A 39 -12.00 -6.32 -8.65
C THR A 39 -11.85 -5.74 -7.25
N GLU A 40 -12.91 -5.83 -6.46
CA GLU A 40 -12.92 -5.32 -5.09
C GLU A 40 -12.40 -6.38 -4.12
N TYR A 41 -11.47 -5.98 -3.26
CA TYR A 41 -10.93 -6.81 -2.19
C TYR A 41 -11.07 -6.10 -0.85
N LYS A 42 -11.57 -6.82 0.15
CA LYS A 42 -11.67 -6.34 1.52
C LYS A 42 -10.50 -6.82 2.35
N VAL A 43 -9.89 -5.91 3.10
CA VAL A 43 -8.84 -6.27 4.06
C VAL A 43 -9.50 -6.79 5.34
N ILE A 44 -9.35 -8.06 5.66
CA ILE A 44 -9.96 -8.68 6.86
C ILE A 44 -8.98 -8.82 8.02
N ALA A 45 -7.67 -8.85 7.75
CA ALA A 45 -6.64 -8.82 8.77
C ALA A 45 -5.35 -8.19 8.23
N ARG A 46 -4.51 -7.69 9.13
CA ARG A 46 -3.24 -7.04 8.79
C ARG A 46 -2.17 -7.36 9.83
N THR A 47 -0.93 -7.53 9.36
CA THR A 47 0.30 -7.50 10.15
C THR A 47 1.29 -6.52 9.55
N LYS A 48 2.49 -6.36 10.14
CA LYS A 48 3.52 -5.44 9.65
C LYS A 48 3.91 -5.68 8.18
N SER A 49 3.92 -6.94 7.74
CA SER A 49 4.43 -7.30 6.40
C SER A 49 3.40 -7.99 5.52
N PHE A 50 2.17 -8.18 6.00
CA PHE A 50 1.15 -8.95 5.30
C PHE A 50 -0.26 -8.41 5.53
N VAL A 51 -1.13 -8.62 4.54
CA VAL A 51 -2.58 -8.44 4.63
C VAL A 51 -3.29 -9.74 4.33
N THR A 52 -4.45 -9.95 4.94
CA THR A 52 -5.37 -11.04 4.55
C THR A 52 -6.54 -10.39 3.85
N LEU A 53 -6.87 -10.91 2.68
CA LEU A 53 -7.87 -10.34 1.79
C LEU A 53 -9.05 -11.28 1.62
N GLU A 54 -10.21 -10.68 1.42
CA GLU A 54 -11.46 -11.36 1.08
C GLU A 54 -12.01 -10.78 -0.22
N ILE A 55 -12.57 -11.64 -1.06
CA ILE A 55 -13.29 -11.30 -2.30
C ILE A 55 -14.57 -12.13 -2.32
N ASP A 56 -15.72 -11.50 -2.56
CA ASP A 56 -17.02 -12.18 -2.64
C ASP A 56 -17.31 -13.14 -1.46
N GLY A 57 -16.93 -12.73 -0.25
CA GLY A 57 -17.09 -13.53 0.97
C GLY A 57 -16.12 -14.71 1.09
N ARG A 58 -15.14 -14.84 0.19
CA ARG A 58 -14.10 -15.88 0.22
C ARG A 58 -12.75 -15.29 0.60
N ASN A 59 -12.09 -15.91 1.56
CA ASN A 59 -10.73 -15.55 1.95
C ASN A 59 -9.72 -16.07 0.91
N ILE A 60 -8.96 -15.16 0.31
CA ILE A 60 -7.91 -15.49 -0.69
C ILE A 60 -6.52 -15.69 -0.05
N GLY A 61 -6.45 -15.66 1.27
CA GLY A 61 -5.28 -15.91 2.06
C GLY A 61 -4.42 -14.69 2.32
N LYS A 62 -3.26 -14.95 2.90
CA LYS A 62 -2.28 -13.94 3.34
C LYS A 62 -1.39 -13.51 2.17
N LYS A 63 -1.28 -12.20 1.95
CA LYS A 63 -0.50 -11.59 0.86
C LYS A 63 0.55 -10.65 1.44
N LYS A 64 1.74 -10.67 0.85
CA LYS A 64 2.86 -9.82 1.26
C LYS A 64 2.58 -8.38 0.86
N ILE A 65 2.88 -7.45 1.77
CA ILE A 65 2.84 -6.01 1.51
C ILE A 65 4.18 -5.60 0.88
N PHE A 66 4.08 -4.80 -0.18
CA PHE A 66 5.19 -4.12 -0.82
C PHE A 66 4.98 -2.61 -0.74
N LEU A 67 6.07 -1.86 -0.79
CA LEU A 67 6.05 -0.40 -0.84
C LEU A 67 6.40 0.04 -2.26
N SER A 68 5.60 0.93 -2.84
CA SER A 68 5.94 1.61 -4.09
C SER A 68 6.89 2.77 -3.85
N ASP A 69 7.48 3.29 -4.93
CA ASP A 69 8.40 4.43 -4.87
C ASP A 69 7.76 5.71 -4.31
N CYS A 70 6.44 5.84 -4.43
CA CYS A 70 5.68 6.94 -3.83
C CYS A 70 5.28 6.70 -2.36
N GLY A 71 5.76 5.62 -1.73
CA GLY A 71 5.51 5.31 -0.32
C GLY A 71 4.15 4.69 -0.01
N ALA A 72 3.38 4.29 -1.04
CA ALA A 72 2.09 3.64 -0.89
C ALA A 72 2.23 2.11 -0.84
N GLU A 73 1.46 1.47 0.03
CA GLU A 73 1.40 0.02 0.08
C GLU A 73 0.65 -0.56 -1.12
N TYR A 74 1.16 -1.68 -1.61
CA TYR A 74 0.47 -2.52 -2.58
C TYR A 74 0.70 -4.00 -2.31
N CYS A 75 -0.17 -4.85 -2.85
CA CYS A 75 0.03 -6.29 -2.84
C CYS A 75 -0.49 -6.92 -4.13
N LYS A 76 -0.11 -8.19 -4.33
CA LYS A 76 -0.54 -9.01 -5.46
C LYS A 76 -1.54 -10.06 -4.95
N PRO A 77 -2.87 -9.82 -5.03
CA PRO A 77 -3.88 -10.66 -4.38
C PRO A 77 -3.93 -12.08 -4.95
N GLU A 78 -3.69 -12.29 -6.23
CA GLU A 78 -3.77 -13.61 -6.88
C GLU A 78 -2.41 -14.34 -6.97
N GLY A 79 -1.36 -13.82 -6.32
CA GLY A 79 -0.02 -14.43 -6.33
C GLY A 79 1.01 -13.60 -7.09
N ASP A 80 2.14 -14.21 -7.45
CA ASP A 80 3.22 -13.52 -8.16
C ASP A 80 3.40 -14.09 -9.58
N TYR A 81 2.61 -13.56 -10.52
CA TYR A 81 2.69 -13.90 -11.94
C TYR A 81 2.51 -12.64 -12.79
N SER A 82 2.97 -12.67 -14.05
CA SER A 82 3.10 -11.50 -14.93
C SER A 82 1.79 -10.75 -15.22
N MET A 83 0.64 -11.38 -15.01
CA MET A 83 -0.69 -10.79 -15.22
C MET A 83 -1.47 -10.63 -13.91
N CYS A 84 -0.81 -10.79 -12.76
CA CYS A 84 -1.49 -10.65 -11.48
C CYS A 84 -2.06 -9.24 -11.33
N PRO A 85 -3.33 -9.11 -10.92
CA PRO A 85 -3.87 -7.81 -10.57
C PRO A 85 -3.04 -7.18 -9.45
N ILE A 86 -3.00 -5.85 -9.42
CA ILE A 86 -2.30 -5.09 -8.38
C ILE A 86 -3.32 -4.35 -7.53
N LEU A 87 -3.34 -4.66 -6.23
CA LEU A 87 -4.15 -3.96 -5.25
C LEU A 87 -3.30 -2.85 -4.62
N ARG A 88 -3.73 -1.59 -4.72
CA ARG A 88 -3.08 -0.43 -4.10
C ARG A 88 -3.98 0.14 -3.01
N CYS A 89 -3.39 0.70 -1.96
CA CYS A 89 -4.12 1.32 -0.86
C CYS A 89 -4.70 2.73 -1.15
N ARG A 90 -4.60 3.19 -2.41
CA ARG A 90 -5.05 4.50 -2.90
C ARG A 90 -6.43 4.41 -3.56
#